data_AF-R1F5B8-F1
#
_entry.id   AF-R1F5B8-F1
#
_cell.length_a   1.000
_cell.length_b   1.000
_cell.length_c   1.000
_cell.angle_alpha   90.00
_cell.angle_beta   90.00
_cell.angle_gamma   90.00
#
_symmetry.space_group_name_H-M   'P 1'
#
loop_
_entity.id
_entity.type
_entity.pdbx_description
1 polymer ?
#
loop_
_entity_poly.entity_id
_entity_poly.type
_entity_poly.pdbx_seq_one_letter_code
_entity_poly.pdbx_strand_id
1 'polypeptide(L)'
;MLFLACVLAAAAPTEAAAAGRGLARRAATLPDPAYLRVATWNVAAINNNPFEYWITHDDPKYNQMMQDVQAFLDEPGAADVAVSTAMLGELQAKMTEAGWDHVDEAVAEWRSQYAGRQIIAGFMKDKDLGKKRLMSMPDRTTNTINLASGQTATRPTAINCYGAEFASMEQWWAQWKGFMFDTKLSLASGKEATPSQLAAFDGILVHMLNTVGGGAHKETWQPMRRQMCVALNSRKTHRTLAILEAEDGVRLAILSRSYADSDAIFLQEIWGDMGRYGEILGDSYADSDAIFLQEVSGAMVAQLREHPKLSRNFSLHVAPNDGKRDQISVLLLSRSRFDPASATSLNPAFDALLAGLGGDVPVWYQEPQGVSEFAAEYRQLGLTSCWGDAPDPTNITTFNARTYLQPQLNKAVAYKDLASPGTGDKNPKDFLLFPRGSFGVESTTKDNTGQKAYVERQPFPTLTFPSDHGVLSSVLKLLPPPSPLASELRTARRSLRAAE
;
A
#
# COMPACT_ATOMS: atom_id res chain seq x y z
N MET A 1 3.07 13.19 -4.06
CA MET A 1 2.02 12.15 -4.18
C MET A 1 2.36 11.33 -5.41
N LEU A 2 2.28 9.99 -5.39
CA LEU A 2 2.38 9.23 -6.65
C LEU A 2 1.04 9.36 -7.37
N PHE A 3 0.98 10.23 -8.36
CA PHE A 3 -0.09 10.20 -9.35
C PHE A 3 0.38 9.36 -10.53
N LEU A 4 -0.42 8.39 -10.95
CA LEU A 4 -0.16 7.66 -12.18
C LEU A 4 -1.20 8.03 -13.24
N ALA A 5 -0.70 8.52 -14.36
CA ALA A 5 -1.45 8.74 -15.60
C ALA A 5 -1.05 7.67 -16.61
N CYS A 6 -1.94 6.75 -16.98
CA CYS A 6 -1.69 5.80 -18.06
C CYS A 6 -2.45 6.20 -19.32
N VAL A 7 -1.77 6.88 -20.24
CA VAL A 7 -2.35 7.30 -21.52
C VAL A 7 -2.61 6.09 -22.41
N LEU A 8 -3.86 5.62 -22.44
CA LEU A 8 -4.32 4.66 -23.44
C LEU A 8 -4.47 5.38 -24.79
N ALA A 9 -3.69 5.00 -25.79
CA ALA A 9 -3.86 5.43 -27.17
C ALA A 9 -4.38 4.24 -27.99
N ALA A 10 -5.59 4.36 -28.55
CA ALA A 10 -6.14 3.34 -29.42
C ALA A 10 -5.58 3.50 -30.84
N ALA A 11 -5.03 2.42 -31.40
CA ALA A 11 -4.88 2.26 -32.84
C ALA A 11 -6.09 1.44 -33.35
N ALA A 12 -6.61 1.78 -34.53
CA ALA A 12 -7.74 1.05 -35.12
C ALA A 12 -7.36 -0.43 -35.32
N PRO A 13 -8.25 -1.39 -34.99
CA PRO A 13 -7.96 -2.81 -35.19
C PRO A 13 -7.87 -3.11 -36.69
N THR A 14 -6.81 -3.81 -37.10
CA THR A 14 -6.74 -4.43 -38.42
C THR A 14 -7.62 -5.70 -38.42
N GLU A 15 -8.34 -5.94 -39.51
CA GLU A 15 -9.36 -7.01 -39.65
C GLU A 15 -8.85 -8.46 -39.43
N ALA A 16 -7.55 -8.67 -39.19
CA ALA A 16 -6.92 -10.00 -39.22
C ALA A 16 -6.85 -10.74 -37.87
N ALA A 17 -7.28 -10.16 -36.74
CA ALA A 17 -7.10 -10.78 -35.41
C ALA A 17 -8.34 -11.54 -34.87
N ALA A 18 -9.13 -12.17 -35.74
CA ALA A 18 -10.39 -12.82 -35.39
C ALA A 18 -10.33 -14.36 -35.45
N ALA A 19 -9.48 -15.00 -34.64
CA ALA A 19 -9.56 -16.45 -34.40
C ALA A 19 -8.84 -16.86 -33.11
N GLY A 20 -9.46 -16.58 -31.95
CA GLY A 20 -8.91 -16.99 -30.64
C GLY A 20 -10.02 -17.30 -29.64
N ARG A 21 -9.77 -18.30 -28.78
CA ARG A 21 -10.71 -18.83 -27.78
C ARG A 21 -11.27 -17.76 -26.82
N GLY A 22 -10.64 -16.59 -26.69
CA GLY A 22 -11.08 -15.47 -25.86
C GLY A 22 -12.38 -14.77 -26.32
N LEU A 23 -12.81 -14.92 -27.58
CA LEU A 23 -14.08 -14.34 -28.06
C LEU A 23 -15.32 -14.98 -27.41
N ALA A 24 -15.24 -16.23 -26.96
CA ALA A 24 -16.38 -16.92 -26.33
C ALA A 24 -16.74 -16.35 -24.94
N ARG A 25 -15.77 -15.74 -24.24
CA ARG A 25 -15.98 -15.06 -22.94
C ARG A 25 -16.52 -13.64 -23.11
N ARG A 26 -16.10 -12.93 -24.17
CA ARG A 26 -16.59 -11.58 -24.54
C ARG A 26 -18.07 -11.55 -24.90
N ALA A 27 -18.57 -12.59 -25.57
CA ALA A 27 -19.94 -12.64 -26.06
C ALA A 27 -21.03 -12.58 -24.97
N ALA A 28 -20.67 -12.78 -23.70
CA ALA A 28 -21.64 -12.87 -22.61
C ALA A 28 -21.88 -11.55 -21.85
N THR A 29 -21.04 -10.51 -21.96
CA THR A 29 -21.17 -9.32 -21.09
C THR A 29 -21.08 -7.95 -21.73
N LEU A 30 -20.48 -7.74 -22.93
CA LEU A 30 -20.74 -6.54 -23.76
C LEU A 30 -20.51 -6.85 -25.27
N PRO A 31 -21.40 -6.44 -26.20
CA PRO A 31 -21.34 -6.88 -27.60
C PRO A 31 -20.39 -6.09 -28.52
N ASP A 32 -19.77 -4.99 -28.06
CA ASP A 32 -19.19 -3.98 -28.95
C ASP A 32 -17.66 -3.78 -28.72
N PRO A 33 -16.80 -3.94 -29.75
CA PRO A 33 -15.36 -3.67 -29.67
C PRO A 33 -15.02 -2.21 -29.33
N ALA A 34 -16.00 -1.31 -29.30
CA ALA A 34 -15.83 0.07 -28.85
C ALA A 34 -15.71 0.20 -27.32
N TYR A 35 -15.87 -0.85 -26.52
CA TYR A 35 -15.81 -0.75 -25.06
C TYR A 35 -14.53 -1.40 -24.48
N LEU A 36 -13.98 -0.76 -23.45
CA LEU A 36 -12.81 -1.21 -22.70
C LEU A 36 -13.13 -1.23 -21.20
N ARG A 37 -12.99 -2.39 -20.57
CA ARG A 37 -13.09 -2.54 -19.12
C ARG A 37 -11.71 -2.45 -18.49
N VAL A 38 -11.54 -1.52 -17.56
CA VAL A 38 -10.26 -1.25 -16.93
C VAL A 38 -10.41 -1.28 -15.42
N ALA A 39 -9.56 -2.04 -14.74
CA ALA A 39 -9.46 -2.05 -13.28
C ALA A 39 -8.07 -1.61 -12.81
N THR A 40 -7.98 -0.87 -11.71
CA THR A 40 -6.72 -0.54 -11.05
C THR A 40 -6.82 -0.76 -9.55
N TRP A 41 -5.77 -1.32 -8.96
CA TRP A 41 -5.69 -1.55 -7.53
C TRP A 41 -4.24 -1.44 -7.03
N ASN A 42 -4.02 -0.57 -6.05
CA ASN A 42 -2.83 -0.65 -5.21
C ASN A 42 -3.01 -1.76 -4.17
N VAL A 43 -2.21 -2.81 -4.28
CA VAL A 43 -2.35 -4.02 -3.44
C VAL A 43 -1.46 -3.99 -2.19
N ALA A 44 -0.66 -2.94 -1.97
CA ALA A 44 0.30 -2.88 -0.88
C ALA A 44 -0.20 -2.24 0.42
N ALA A 45 0.74 -1.73 1.20
CA ALA A 45 1.01 -2.28 2.52
C ALA A 45 0.45 -1.42 3.64
N ILE A 46 -0.50 -2.03 4.34
CA ILE A 46 -0.61 -1.89 5.79
C ILE A 46 0.74 -2.34 6.38
N ASN A 47 1.38 -1.49 7.17
CA ASN A 47 2.58 -1.84 7.92
C ASN A 47 2.35 -3.10 8.77
N ASN A 48 3.42 -3.81 9.11
CA ASN A 48 3.35 -4.98 10.00
C ASN A 48 2.90 -4.63 11.43
N ASN A 49 2.71 -3.35 11.75
CA ASN A 49 1.97 -2.95 12.94
C ASN A 49 0.46 -3.11 12.70
N PRO A 50 -0.19 -4.14 13.28
CA PRO A 50 -1.63 -4.36 13.08
C PRO A 50 -2.47 -3.20 13.60
N PHE A 51 -1.97 -2.40 14.54
CA PHE A 51 -2.67 -1.27 15.14
C PHE A 51 -2.32 0.08 14.51
N GLU A 52 -1.48 0.16 13.47
CA GLU A 52 -1.02 1.48 12.97
C GLU A 52 -2.19 2.36 12.52
N TYR A 53 -3.22 1.77 11.91
CA TYR A 53 -4.36 2.48 11.36
C TYR A 53 -5.66 2.11 12.07
N TRP A 54 -6.58 3.07 12.14
CA TRP A 54 -7.97 2.81 12.46
C TRP A 54 -8.55 1.92 11.37
N ILE A 55 -9.00 0.73 11.73
CA ILE A 55 -9.68 -0.19 10.83
C ILE A 55 -11.15 -0.32 11.20
N THR A 56 -11.94 -0.82 10.25
CA THR A 56 -13.25 -1.37 10.58
C THR A 56 -13.09 -2.77 11.14
N HIS A 57 -13.59 -2.98 12.36
CA HIS A 57 -13.55 -4.25 13.08
C HIS A 57 -14.95 -4.63 13.58
N ASP A 58 -15.33 -5.90 13.42
CA ASP A 58 -16.68 -6.36 13.77
C ASP A 58 -16.88 -6.48 15.30
N ASP A 59 -15.81 -6.72 16.05
CA ASP A 59 -15.86 -6.69 17.51
C ASP A 59 -15.86 -5.23 18.02
N PRO A 60 -16.94 -4.75 18.67
CA PRO A 60 -17.01 -3.39 19.20
C PRO A 60 -15.94 -3.11 20.27
N LYS A 61 -15.37 -4.15 20.90
CA LYS A 61 -14.27 -4.00 21.86
C LYS A 61 -13.02 -3.40 21.22
N TYR A 62 -12.83 -3.52 19.90
CA TYR A 62 -11.70 -2.89 19.21
C TYR A 62 -11.75 -1.37 19.36
N ASN A 63 -12.86 -0.74 18.96
CA ASN A 63 -12.99 0.71 19.06
C ASN A 63 -12.93 1.18 20.50
N GLN A 64 -13.49 0.41 21.45
CA GLN A 64 -13.39 0.71 22.87
C GLN A 64 -11.92 0.69 23.34
N MET A 65 -11.19 -0.39 23.08
CA MET A 65 -9.78 -0.53 23.47
C MET A 65 -8.91 0.61 22.91
N MET A 66 -9.09 0.95 21.63
CA MET A 66 -8.31 2.00 20.99
C MET A 66 -8.65 3.39 21.54
N GLN A 67 -9.92 3.65 21.87
CA GLN A 67 -10.33 4.88 22.56
C GLN A 67 -9.82 4.92 24.01
N ASP A 68 -9.78 3.79 24.71
CA ASP A 68 -9.23 3.73 26.07
C ASP A 68 -7.72 3.98 26.08
N VAL A 69 -6.99 3.48 25.08
CA VAL A 69 -5.57 3.83 24.87
C VAL A 69 -5.43 5.32 24.61
N GLN A 70 -6.28 5.91 23.76
CA GLN A 70 -6.26 7.35 23.51
C GLN A 70 -6.53 8.13 24.81
N ALA A 71 -7.58 7.77 25.56
CA ALA A 71 -7.95 8.42 26.81
C ALA A 71 -6.82 8.31 27.85
N PHE A 72 -6.17 7.14 27.95
CA PHE A 72 -5.00 6.95 28.80
C PHE A 72 -3.83 7.85 28.39
N LEU A 73 -3.59 8.03 27.09
CA LEU A 73 -2.54 8.93 26.62
C LEU A 73 -2.88 10.39 26.89
N ASP A 74 -4.14 10.79 26.73
CA ASP A 74 -4.59 12.16 26.94
C ASP A 74 -4.56 12.52 28.43
N GLU A 75 -5.11 11.65 29.29
CA GLU A 75 -5.28 11.85 30.73
C GLU A 75 -4.80 10.61 31.53
N PRO A 76 -3.47 10.36 31.59
CA PRO A 76 -2.92 9.14 32.22
C PRO A 76 -3.08 9.11 33.75
N GLY A 77 -3.34 10.26 34.39
CA GLY A 77 -3.57 10.36 35.83
C GLY A 77 -2.43 9.74 36.66
N ALA A 78 -2.79 8.98 37.69
CA ALA A 78 -1.83 8.31 38.57
C ALA A 78 -1.07 7.14 37.90
N ALA A 79 -1.50 6.72 36.70
CA ALA A 79 -0.84 5.68 35.93
C ALA A 79 0.22 6.25 34.97
N ASP A 80 0.37 7.58 34.86
CA ASP A 80 1.60 8.18 34.37
C ASP A 80 2.67 8.02 35.46
N VAL A 81 3.41 6.92 35.37
CA VAL A 81 4.47 6.58 36.31
C VAL A 81 5.83 6.89 35.70
N ALA A 82 6.86 7.02 36.56
CA ALA A 82 8.22 7.22 36.09
C ALA A 82 8.69 6.01 35.26
N VAL A 83 9.47 6.29 34.22
CA VAL A 83 10.16 5.28 33.42
C VAL A 83 11.05 4.42 34.33
N SER A 84 10.74 3.13 34.44
CA SER A 84 11.42 2.24 35.37
C SER A 84 12.90 2.04 35.05
N THR A 85 13.73 1.95 36.08
CA THR A 85 15.14 1.55 36.00
C THR A 85 15.35 0.06 36.29
N ALA A 86 14.29 -0.69 36.61
CA ALA A 86 14.39 -2.08 37.07
C ALA A 86 15.10 -3.00 36.07
N MET A 87 14.98 -2.74 34.77
CA MET A 87 15.57 -3.52 33.70
C MET A 87 16.96 -3.02 33.26
N LEU A 88 17.37 -1.82 33.70
CA LEU A 88 18.55 -1.14 33.18
C LEU A 88 19.85 -1.87 33.51
N GLY A 89 19.97 -2.42 34.73
CA GLY A 89 21.19 -3.13 35.13
C GLY A 89 21.41 -4.40 34.32
N GLU A 90 20.34 -5.16 34.06
CA GLU A 90 20.43 -6.35 33.23
C GLU A 90 20.67 -6.01 31.75
N LEU A 91 20.04 -4.93 31.25
CA LEU A 91 20.29 -4.43 29.90
C LEU A 91 21.75 -4.01 29.72
N GLN A 92 22.31 -3.26 30.68
CA GLN A 92 23.71 -2.87 30.70
C GLN A 92 24.62 -4.10 30.62
N ALA A 93 24.39 -5.09 31.49
CA ALA A 93 25.18 -6.33 31.48
C ALA A 93 25.14 -7.04 30.13
N LYS A 94 23.96 -7.16 29.50
CA LYS A 94 23.80 -7.77 28.18
C LYS A 94 24.46 -6.97 27.06
N MET A 95 24.37 -5.63 27.07
CA MET A 95 25.05 -4.77 26.10
C MET A 95 26.58 -4.86 26.23
N THR A 96 27.09 -4.89 27.46
CA THR A 96 28.53 -5.07 27.72
C THR A 96 29.01 -6.47 27.31
N GLU A 97 28.25 -7.52 27.62
CA GLU A 97 28.54 -8.91 27.19
C GLU A 97 28.56 -9.03 25.66
N ALA A 98 27.65 -8.34 24.98
CA ALA A 98 27.59 -8.28 23.52
C ALA A 98 28.73 -7.42 22.89
N GLY A 99 29.57 -6.78 23.71
CA GLY A 99 30.72 -6.00 23.26
C GLY A 99 30.34 -4.68 22.60
N TRP A 100 29.24 -4.05 23.01
CA TRP A 100 28.86 -2.75 22.45
C TRP A 100 29.75 -1.63 23.01
N ASP A 101 30.02 -0.64 22.16
CA ASP A 101 30.71 0.58 22.57
C ASP A 101 29.76 1.52 23.32
N HIS A 102 30.33 2.39 24.15
CA HIS A 102 29.65 3.48 24.84
C HIS A 102 28.46 3.09 25.74
N VAL A 103 28.46 1.86 26.27
CA VAL A 103 27.37 1.34 27.12
C VAL A 103 27.21 2.16 28.39
N ASP A 104 28.31 2.52 29.05
CA ASP A 104 28.27 3.28 30.30
C ASP A 104 27.76 4.70 30.09
N GLU A 105 28.14 5.35 28.99
CA GLU A 105 27.64 6.66 28.59
C GLU A 105 26.15 6.62 28.30
N ALA A 106 25.67 5.59 27.57
CA ALA A 106 24.25 5.40 27.29
C ALA A 106 23.44 5.17 28.58
N VAL A 107 23.97 4.39 29.52
CA VAL A 107 23.34 4.15 30.83
C VAL A 107 23.34 5.41 31.69
N ALA A 108 24.42 6.21 31.65
CA ALA A 108 24.49 7.49 32.35
C ALA A 108 23.49 8.50 31.77
N GLU A 109 23.37 8.56 30.44
CA GLU A 109 22.35 9.35 29.76
C GLU A 109 20.95 8.89 30.17
N TRP A 110 20.70 7.58 30.20
CA TRP A 110 19.42 7.04 30.63
C TRP A 110 19.03 7.45 32.05
N ARG A 111 19.95 7.30 33.01
CA ARG A 111 19.71 7.68 34.40
C ARG A 111 19.48 9.17 34.56
N SER A 112 20.24 10.00 33.84
CA SER A 112 20.16 11.46 33.97
C SER A 112 18.98 12.07 33.21
N GLN A 113 18.65 11.54 32.03
CA GLN A 113 17.67 12.15 31.14
C GLN A 113 16.32 11.45 31.11
N TYR A 114 16.23 10.12 31.26
CA TYR A 114 15.01 9.36 30.95
C TYR A 114 14.34 8.69 32.16
N ALA A 115 15.11 8.14 33.11
CA ALA A 115 14.60 7.36 34.25
C ALA A 115 13.60 8.11 35.16
N GLY A 116 13.69 9.44 35.25
CA GLY A 116 12.76 10.25 36.04
C GLY A 116 11.55 10.76 35.26
N ARG A 117 11.51 10.54 33.93
CA ARG A 117 10.41 11.04 33.10
C ARG A 117 9.17 10.21 33.31
N GLN A 118 8.02 10.85 33.26
CA GLN A 118 6.74 10.15 33.21
C GLN A 118 6.59 9.43 31.87
N ILE A 119 6.11 8.18 31.88
CA ILE A 119 6.05 7.32 30.68
C ILE A 119 5.23 7.94 29.54
N ILE A 120 4.16 8.68 29.84
CA ILE A 120 3.31 9.34 28.86
C ILE A 120 3.74 10.78 28.65
N ALA A 121 3.63 11.63 29.68
CA ALA A 121 3.86 13.06 29.53
C ALA A 121 5.32 13.42 29.20
N GLY A 122 6.28 12.65 29.71
CA GLY A 122 7.72 12.92 29.57
C GLY A 122 8.43 12.09 28.51
N PHE A 123 7.90 10.91 28.14
CA PHE A 123 8.54 10.01 27.19
C PHE A 123 7.73 9.86 25.89
N MET A 124 6.53 9.26 25.94
CA MET A 124 5.76 9.00 24.71
C MET A 124 5.35 10.28 23.97
N LYS A 125 4.95 11.34 24.68
CA LYS A 125 4.57 12.63 24.08
C LYS A 125 5.77 13.48 23.64
N ASP A 126 7.00 13.06 23.90
CA ASP A 126 8.19 13.78 23.45
C ASP A 126 8.35 13.64 21.93
N LYS A 127 8.15 14.77 21.24
CA LYS A 127 8.22 14.83 19.77
C LYS A 127 9.61 14.50 19.25
N ASP A 128 10.68 14.76 20.01
CA ASP A 128 12.04 14.51 19.57
C ASP A 128 12.42 13.02 19.69
N LEU A 129 11.88 12.31 20.68
CA LEU A 129 12.00 10.85 20.78
C LEU A 129 11.21 10.12 19.67
N GLY A 130 10.00 10.60 19.37
CA GLY A 130 9.14 10.04 18.30
C GLY A 130 9.60 10.38 16.87
N LYS A 131 10.47 11.39 16.70
CA LYS A 131 11.05 11.76 15.39
C LYS A 131 11.91 10.64 14.82
N LYS A 132 12.14 10.73 13.51
CA LYS A 132 12.62 9.63 12.63
C LYS A 132 13.75 8.78 13.21
N ARG A 133 14.74 9.31 13.94
CA ARG A 133 15.98 8.55 14.24
C ARG A 133 15.94 7.67 15.48
N LEU A 134 15.22 8.04 16.55
CA LEU A 134 15.41 7.36 17.84
C LEU A 134 14.48 6.15 18.01
N MET A 135 13.19 6.30 17.74
CA MET A 135 12.23 5.20 17.89
C MET A 135 11.71 4.70 16.54
N SER A 136 11.43 5.61 15.61
CA SER A 136 10.81 5.24 14.33
C SER A 136 11.74 4.49 13.37
N MET A 137 13.04 4.78 13.34
CA MET A 137 13.99 4.07 12.46
C MET A 137 14.30 2.68 13.01
N PRO A 138 14.65 2.51 14.29
CA PRO A 138 14.76 1.18 14.89
C PRO A 138 13.49 0.34 14.77
N ASP A 139 12.31 0.96 14.86
CA ASP A 139 11.06 0.23 14.66
C ASP A 139 10.99 -0.30 13.23
N ARG A 140 11.21 0.55 12.21
CA ARG A 140 11.23 0.12 10.80
C ARG A 140 12.20 -1.02 10.51
N THR A 141 13.35 -1.07 11.19
CA THR A 141 14.38 -2.10 10.94
C THR A 141 14.15 -3.39 11.72
N THR A 142 13.43 -3.35 12.84
CA THR A 142 13.24 -4.51 13.73
C THR A 142 11.79 -4.99 13.82
N ASN A 143 10.84 -4.28 13.21
CA ASN A 143 9.42 -4.66 13.20
C ASN A 143 9.18 -5.94 12.41
N THR A 144 9.82 -6.05 11.26
CA THR A 144 9.83 -7.23 10.39
C THR A 144 11.22 -7.40 9.82
N ILE A 145 11.85 -8.52 10.11
CA ILE A 145 13.19 -8.86 9.64
C ILE A 145 13.04 -10.03 8.66
N ASN A 146 13.36 -9.79 7.40
CA ASN A 146 13.37 -10.84 6.37
C ASN A 146 14.58 -11.76 6.59
N LEU A 147 14.32 -13.05 6.76
CA LEU A 147 15.33 -14.07 6.99
C LEU A 147 15.77 -14.70 5.67
N ALA A 148 16.97 -15.30 5.67
CA ALA A 148 17.49 -16.05 4.52
C ALA A 148 16.58 -17.22 4.11
N SER A 149 15.80 -17.76 5.03
CA SER A 149 14.82 -18.82 4.76
C SER A 149 13.60 -18.36 3.97
N GLY A 150 13.45 -17.05 3.71
CA GLY A 150 12.22 -16.47 3.16
C GLY A 150 11.11 -16.25 4.20
N GLN A 151 11.34 -16.63 5.47
CA GLN A 151 10.45 -16.30 6.58
C GLN A 151 10.75 -14.91 7.15
N THR A 152 9.88 -14.43 8.03
CA THR A 152 10.09 -13.19 8.77
C THR A 152 10.26 -13.46 10.27
N ALA A 153 11.16 -12.71 10.90
CA ALA A 153 11.23 -12.58 12.35
C ALA A 153 10.67 -11.23 12.77
N THR A 154 10.06 -11.18 13.95
CA THR A 154 9.46 -9.97 14.51
C THR A 154 9.90 -9.85 15.96
N ARG A 155 10.31 -8.66 16.40
CA ARG A 155 10.73 -8.48 17.80
C ARG A 155 9.56 -8.61 18.79
N PRO A 156 9.78 -8.96 20.07
CA PRO A 156 8.73 -8.99 21.09
C PRO A 156 8.17 -7.59 21.42
N THR A 157 7.11 -7.17 20.73
CA THR A 157 6.41 -5.91 21.00
C THR A 157 4.90 -6.05 20.79
N ALA A 158 4.13 -5.10 21.34
CA ALA A 158 2.68 -5.12 21.20
C ALA A 158 2.17 -4.67 19.82
N ILE A 159 3.00 -3.98 19.06
CA ILE A 159 2.64 -3.32 17.79
C ILE A 159 3.20 -4.04 16.57
N ASN A 160 3.25 -5.38 16.62
CA ASN A 160 3.66 -6.21 15.49
C ASN A 160 3.10 -7.63 15.58
N CYS A 161 3.51 -8.50 14.63
CA CYS A 161 3.04 -9.88 14.56
C CYS A 161 3.88 -10.92 15.29
N TYR A 162 4.52 -10.51 16.39
CA TYR A 162 5.17 -11.44 17.29
C TYR A 162 4.18 -12.44 17.91
N GLY A 163 4.45 -13.73 17.72
CA GLY A 163 3.48 -14.80 17.94
C GLY A 163 3.22 -15.16 19.40
N ALA A 164 4.08 -14.77 20.34
CA ALA A 164 3.93 -15.10 21.76
C ALA A 164 3.31 -13.95 22.57
N GLU A 165 2.82 -14.32 23.75
CA GLU A 165 2.00 -13.46 24.62
C GLU A 165 2.83 -12.80 25.74
N PHE A 166 2.35 -11.67 26.26
CA PHE A 166 2.97 -10.88 27.33
C PHE A 166 2.05 -10.75 28.55
N ALA A 167 1.88 -11.83 29.32
CA ALA A 167 0.99 -11.81 30.50
C ALA A 167 1.49 -10.86 31.61
N SER A 168 2.78 -10.52 31.60
CA SER A 168 3.40 -9.56 32.52
C SER A 168 4.59 -8.84 31.89
N MET A 169 5.05 -7.76 32.52
CA MET A 169 6.28 -7.07 32.14
C MET A 169 7.52 -7.97 32.27
N GLU A 170 7.54 -8.87 33.26
CA GLU A 170 8.62 -9.84 33.44
C GLU A 170 8.68 -10.84 32.28
N GLN A 171 7.52 -11.37 31.87
CA GLN A 171 7.44 -12.30 30.76
C GLN A 171 7.81 -11.63 29.43
N TRP A 172 7.36 -10.39 29.20
CA TRP A 172 7.78 -9.60 28.05
C TRP A 172 9.29 -9.36 28.07
N TRP A 173 9.85 -8.94 29.20
CA TRP A 173 11.27 -8.63 29.33
C TRP A 173 12.15 -9.85 29.04
N ALA A 174 11.78 -11.03 29.55
CA ALA A 174 12.49 -12.27 29.26
C ALA A 174 12.52 -12.58 27.76
N GLN A 175 11.37 -12.47 27.08
CA GLN A 175 11.26 -12.70 25.64
C GLN A 175 12.03 -11.66 24.84
N TRP A 176 11.87 -10.38 25.18
CA TRP A 176 12.54 -9.26 24.53
C TRP A 176 14.06 -9.41 24.62
N LYS A 177 14.63 -9.59 25.82
CA LYS A 177 16.08 -9.80 25.97
C LYS A 177 16.58 -11.00 25.17
N GLY A 178 15.87 -12.14 25.26
CA GLY A 178 16.24 -13.36 24.54
C GLY A 178 16.25 -13.15 23.03
N PHE A 179 15.29 -12.40 22.50
CA PHE A 179 15.28 -12.04 21.08
C PHE A 179 16.41 -11.09 20.70
N MET A 180 16.69 -10.07 21.52
CA MET A 180 17.61 -9.00 21.14
C MET A 180 19.09 -9.37 21.31
N PHE A 181 19.42 -10.26 22.26
CA PHE A 181 20.80 -10.61 22.58
C PHE A 181 21.15 -12.08 22.30
N ASP A 182 20.20 -12.99 22.50
CA ASP A 182 20.49 -14.43 22.45
C ASP A 182 20.05 -15.08 21.12
N THR A 183 19.11 -14.45 20.39
CA THR A 183 18.60 -14.97 19.11
C THR A 183 19.48 -14.52 17.96
N LYS A 184 20.04 -15.49 17.24
CA LYS A 184 20.80 -15.27 16.00
C LYS A 184 19.88 -15.36 14.79
N LEU A 185 19.78 -14.28 14.03
CA LEU A 185 19.01 -14.24 12.79
C LEU A 185 19.94 -14.36 11.58
N SER A 186 19.68 -15.35 10.73
CA SER A 186 20.35 -15.47 9.42
C SER A 186 19.66 -14.56 8.41
N LEU A 187 20.32 -13.47 8.02
CA LEU A 187 19.81 -12.51 7.06
C LEU A 187 20.05 -12.96 5.62
N ALA A 188 19.24 -12.49 4.68
CA ALA A 188 19.40 -12.79 3.25
C ALA A 188 20.78 -12.41 2.67
N SER A 189 21.50 -11.48 3.33
CA SER A 189 22.89 -11.13 2.96
C SER A 189 23.94 -12.17 3.39
N GLY A 190 23.53 -13.28 4.01
CA GLY A 190 24.43 -14.28 4.60
C GLY A 190 25.04 -13.85 5.93
N LYS A 191 24.69 -12.65 6.44
CA LYS A 191 25.15 -12.13 7.72
C LYS A 191 24.26 -12.64 8.86
N GLU A 192 24.85 -12.90 10.01
CA GLU A 192 24.12 -13.03 11.28
C GLU A 192 23.96 -11.66 11.92
N ALA A 193 22.81 -11.39 12.53
CA ALA A 193 22.58 -10.17 13.29
C ALA A 193 21.74 -10.41 14.54
N THR A 194 22.03 -9.61 15.57
CA THR A 194 21.21 -9.42 16.77
C THR A 194 20.45 -8.09 16.64
N PRO A 195 19.10 -8.08 16.69
CA PRO A 195 18.31 -6.84 16.56
C PRO A 195 18.32 -6.13 17.91
N SER A 196 18.75 -4.86 18.05
CA SER A 196 19.11 -4.42 19.41
C SER A 196 18.77 -2.98 19.84
N GLN A 197 17.66 -2.39 19.38
CA GLN A 197 17.50 -0.92 19.44
C GLN A 197 16.20 -0.34 20.05
N LEU A 198 15.36 -1.04 20.86
CA LEU A 198 14.02 -0.50 21.26
C LEU A 198 13.43 -0.77 22.67
N ALA A 199 14.20 -1.16 23.68
CA ALA A 199 13.66 -1.68 24.95
C ALA A 199 12.59 -0.82 25.63
N ALA A 200 12.89 0.47 25.82
CA ALA A 200 12.04 1.39 26.57
C ALA A 200 10.65 1.56 25.97
N PHE A 201 10.62 1.79 24.65
CA PHE A 201 9.37 2.03 23.93
C PHE A 201 8.48 0.79 23.94
N ASP A 202 9.03 -0.37 23.61
CA ASP A 202 8.27 -1.63 23.61
C ASP A 202 7.74 -1.95 25.02
N GLY A 203 8.53 -1.69 26.07
CA GLY A 203 8.12 -1.88 27.45
C GLY A 203 6.99 -0.94 27.87
N ILE A 204 7.04 0.33 27.47
CA ILE A 204 5.95 1.29 27.72
C ILE A 204 4.67 0.85 27.00
N LEU A 205 4.76 0.38 25.76
CA LEU A 205 3.58 -0.10 25.02
C LEU A 205 2.93 -1.32 25.68
N VAL A 206 3.73 -2.31 26.10
CA VAL A 206 3.23 -3.50 26.80
C VAL A 206 2.66 -3.12 28.16
N HIS A 207 3.33 -2.24 28.91
CA HIS A 207 2.81 -1.72 30.17
C HIS A 207 1.48 -1.00 29.95
N MET A 208 1.41 -0.07 29.00
CA MET A 208 0.20 0.69 28.67
C MET A 208 -0.96 -0.24 28.31
N LEU A 209 -0.76 -1.20 27.40
CA LEU A 209 -1.80 -2.14 27.00
C LEU A 209 -2.18 -3.12 28.12
N ASN A 210 -1.27 -3.45 29.03
CA ASN A 210 -1.58 -4.25 30.21
C ASN A 210 -2.24 -3.44 31.34
N THR A 211 -1.99 -2.13 31.43
CA THR A 211 -2.60 -1.22 32.39
C THR A 211 -4.01 -0.84 31.95
N VAL A 212 -4.18 -0.41 30.69
CA VAL A 212 -5.49 -0.26 30.04
C VAL A 212 -6.23 -1.61 30.03
N GLY A 213 -5.49 -2.70 29.76
CA GLY A 213 -5.99 -4.06 29.82
C GLY A 213 -6.44 -4.48 31.21
N GLY A 214 -5.74 -4.05 32.26
CA GLY A 214 -5.88 -4.52 33.65
C GLY A 214 -7.23 -4.28 34.33
N GLY A 215 -8.17 -3.57 33.68
CA GLY A 215 -9.57 -3.45 34.11
C GLY A 215 -10.57 -4.17 33.20
N ALA A 216 -10.52 -3.95 31.89
CA ALA A 216 -11.56 -4.39 30.94
C ALA A 216 -11.05 -5.14 29.68
N HIS A 217 -9.76 -5.07 29.35
CA HIS A 217 -9.22 -5.51 28.04
C HIS A 217 -8.00 -6.44 28.11
N LYS A 218 -7.61 -6.92 29.30
CA LYS A 218 -6.42 -7.77 29.52
C LYS A 218 -6.49 -9.04 28.69
N GLU A 219 -7.70 -9.55 28.49
CA GLU A 219 -8.00 -10.72 27.68
C GLU A 219 -8.37 -10.38 26.22
N THR A 220 -8.41 -9.09 25.87
CA THR A 220 -8.93 -8.61 24.59
C THR A 220 -7.80 -8.25 23.62
N TRP A 221 -6.79 -7.49 24.07
CA TRP A 221 -5.83 -6.85 23.16
C TRP A 221 -4.92 -7.85 22.43
N GLN A 222 -4.47 -8.91 23.11
CA GLN A 222 -3.55 -9.89 22.50
C GLN A 222 -4.26 -10.82 21.50
N PRO A 223 -5.45 -11.38 21.80
CA PRO A 223 -6.24 -12.09 20.77
C PRO A 223 -6.58 -11.21 19.58
N MET A 224 -6.92 -9.94 19.80
CA MET A 224 -7.21 -8.97 18.75
C MET A 224 -5.98 -8.67 17.89
N ARG A 225 -4.81 -8.43 18.51
CA ARG A 225 -3.52 -8.32 17.80
C ARG A 225 -3.29 -9.53 16.91
N ARG A 226 -3.47 -10.74 17.44
CA ARG A 226 -3.27 -11.99 16.70
C ARG A 226 -4.23 -12.08 15.50
N GLN A 227 -5.51 -11.78 15.71
CA GLN A 227 -6.52 -11.78 14.65
C GLN A 227 -6.15 -10.79 13.53
N MET A 228 -5.80 -9.56 13.89
CA MET A 228 -5.39 -8.52 12.95
C MET A 228 -4.09 -8.91 12.23
N CYS A 229 -3.12 -9.50 12.92
CA CYS A 229 -1.90 -10.02 12.29
C CYS A 229 -2.17 -11.14 11.30
N VAL A 230 -3.10 -12.05 11.60
CA VAL A 230 -3.52 -13.07 10.65
C VAL A 230 -4.20 -12.42 9.45
N ALA A 231 -5.10 -11.46 9.66
CA ALA A 231 -5.91 -10.87 8.60
C ALA A 231 -5.12 -9.92 7.69
N LEU A 232 -4.36 -9.00 8.28
CA LEU A 232 -3.72 -7.86 7.63
C LEU A 232 -2.27 -8.14 7.19
N ASN A 233 -1.63 -9.17 7.75
CA ASN A 233 -0.25 -9.53 7.42
C ASN A 233 -0.15 -10.96 6.87
N SER A 234 -0.40 -11.98 7.69
CA SER A 234 -0.11 -13.39 7.32
C SER A 234 -0.97 -13.90 6.16
N ARG A 235 -2.26 -13.51 6.11
CA ARG A 235 -3.19 -13.87 5.03
C ARG A 235 -3.41 -12.74 4.02
N LYS A 236 -2.63 -11.66 4.10
CA LYS A 236 -2.81 -10.50 3.22
C LYS A 236 -2.74 -10.92 1.75
N THR A 237 -1.61 -11.50 1.35
CA THR A 237 -1.41 -11.99 -0.02
C THR A 237 -2.51 -12.96 -0.42
N HIS A 238 -2.87 -13.92 0.43
CA HIS A 238 -3.98 -14.84 0.15
C HIS A 238 -5.31 -14.11 -0.11
N ARG A 239 -5.66 -13.10 0.69
CA ARG A 239 -6.89 -12.31 0.51
C ARG A 239 -6.86 -11.45 -0.74
N THR A 240 -5.72 -10.81 -1.02
CA THR A 240 -5.51 -10.04 -2.25
C THR A 240 -5.75 -10.93 -3.46
N LEU A 241 -5.14 -12.11 -3.46
CA LEU A 241 -5.29 -13.10 -4.51
C LEU A 241 -6.72 -13.60 -4.62
N ALA A 242 -7.41 -13.86 -3.50
CA ALA A 242 -8.82 -14.27 -3.52
C ALA A 242 -9.79 -13.20 -4.10
N ILE A 243 -9.45 -11.91 -4.01
CA ILE A 243 -10.21 -10.82 -4.65
C ILE A 243 -9.93 -10.77 -6.16
N LEU A 244 -8.70 -11.11 -6.58
CA LEU A 244 -8.32 -11.14 -7.99
C LEU A 244 -8.78 -12.42 -8.70
N GLU A 245 -8.81 -13.54 -7.99
CA GLU A 245 -9.12 -14.87 -8.51
C GLU A 245 -10.62 -15.01 -8.81
N ALA A 246 -10.95 -15.46 -10.01
CA ALA A 246 -12.32 -15.86 -10.32
C ALA A 246 -12.60 -17.22 -9.66
N GLU A 247 -13.68 -17.34 -8.88
CA GLU A 247 -14.06 -18.65 -8.32
C GLU A 247 -14.36 -19.63 -9.48
N ASP A 248 -13.54 -20.66 -9.59
CA ASP A 248 -13.68 -21.72 -10.60
C ASP A 248 -15.00 -22.49 -10.39
N GLY A 249 -15.89 -22.40 -11.38
CA GLY A 249 -16.85 -23.49 -11.66
C GLY A 249 -18.33 -23.21 -11.46
N VAL A 250 -18.77 -22.09 -10.87
CA VAL A 250 -20.21 -21.75 -10.82
C VAL A 250 -20.54 -20.60 -11.77
N ARG A 251 -20.99 -21.00 -12.96
CA ARG A 251 -21.54 -20.20 -14.07
C ARG A 251 -22.86 -19.47 -13.73
N LEU A 252 -23.01 -18.89 -12.55
CA LEU A 252 -24.13 -17.99 -12.24
C LEU A 252 -23.65 -16.54 -12.32
N ALA A 253 -24.02 -15.92 -13.44
CA ALA A 253 -23.60 -14.61 -13.94
C ALA A 253 -24.04 -13.40 -13.07
N ILE A 254 -24.15 -13.51 -11.75
CA ILE A 254 -24.66 -12.41 -10.92
C ILE A 254 -23.66 -11.92 -9.86
N LEU A 255 -22.58 -12.64 -9.51
CA LEU A 255 -21.58 -12.12 -8.56
C LEU A 255 -20.15 -12.60 -8.89
N SER A 256 -19.59 -12.27 -10.06
CA SER A 256 -18.14 -12.40 -10.24
C SER A 256 -17.44 -11.41 -9.30
N ARG A 257 -16.96 -11.90 -8.16
CA ARG A 257 -16.23 -11.10 -7.15
C ARG A 257 -14.89 -10.58 -7.70
N SER A 258 -14.35 -11.23 -8.73
CA SER A 258 -13.08 -10.89 -9.38
C SER A 258 -13.17 -9.79 -10.43
N TYR A 259 -12.03 -9.20 -10.75
CA TYR A 259 -11.83 -8.27 -11.87
C TYR A 259 -11.30 -8.94 -13.15
N ALA A 260 -11.35 -10.28 -13.21
CA ALA A 260 -10.84 -11.11 -14.31
C ALA A 260 -11.48 -10.83 -15.67
N ASP A 261 -12.62 -10.13 -15.70
CA ASP A 261 -13.25 -9.71 -16.93
C ASP A 261 -12.69 -8.37 -17.47
N SER A 262 -11.70 -7.77 -16.82
CA SER A 262 -11.06 -6.54 -17.31
C SER A 262 -10.25 -6.79 -18.59
N ASP A 263 -10.43 -5.93 -19.59
CA ASP A 263 -9.60 -5.90 -20.79
C ASP A 263 -8.19 -5.36 -20.45
N ALA A 264 -8.09 -4.43 -19.49
CA ALA A 264 -6.82 -4.02 -18.91
C ALA A 264 -6.87 -3.98 -17.37
N ILE A 265 -5.80 -4.44 -16.70
CA ILE A 265 -5.68 -4.34 -15.24
C ILE A 265 -4.34 -3.72 -14.82
N PHE A 266 -4.39 -2.84 -13.83
CA PHE A 266 -3.25 -2.20 -13.21
C PHE A 266 -3.13 -2.66 -11.76
N LEU A 267 -2.01 -3.28 -11.40
CA LEU A 267 -1.70 -3.70 -10.04
C LEU A 267 -0.43 -3.00 -9.57
N GLN A 268 -0.52 -2.31 -8.44
CA GLN A 268 0.58 -1.50 -7.91
C GLN A 268 1.09 -2.07 -6.61
N GLU A 269 2.38 -1.86 -6.35
CA GLU A 269 3.05 -2.32 -5.14
C GLU A 269 2.89 -3.83 -4.94
N ILE A 270 3.18 -4.59 -6.01
CA ILE A 270 3.17 -6.05 -5.92
C ILE A 270 4.47 -6.51 -5.26
N TRP A 271 4.38 -6.76 -3.96
CA TRP A 271 5.47 -7.32 -3.16
C TRP A 271 5.28 -8.83 -2.99
N GLY A 272 6.32 -9.60 -3.34
CA GLY A 272 6.34 -11.06 -3.14
C GLY A 272 6.99 -11.83 -4.29
N ASP A 273 6.95 -13.15 -4.18
CA ASP A 273 7.32 -14.10 -5.25
C ASP A 273 6.17 -14.20 -6.28
N MET A 274 6.49 -14.42 -7.55
CA MET A 274 5.52 -14.69 -8.61
C MET A 274 4.54 -15.80 -8.25
N GLY A 275 4.96 -16.86 -7.54
CA GLY A 275 4.16 -18.05 -7.22
C GLY A 275 2.68 -18.01 -7.64
N ARG A 276 1.79 -17.65 -6.70
CA ARG A 276 0.33 -17.60 -6.94
C ARG A 276 -0.14 -16.37 -7.72
N TYR A 277 0.61 -15.26 -7.75
CA TYR A 277 0.33 -14.14 -8.65
C TYR A 277 0.41 -14.58 -10.12
N GLY A 278 1.43 -15.35 -10.49
CA GLY A 278 1.64 -15.87 -11.84
C GLY A 278 0.54 -16.83 -12.29
N GLU A 279 0.07 -17.68 -11.37
CA GLU A 279 -1.09 -18.55 -11.61
C GLU A 279 -2.35 -17.73 -11.88
N ILE A 280 -2.73 -16.82 -10.99
CA ILE A 280 -3.93 -15.99 -11.16
C ILE A 280 -3.84 -15.13 -12.43
N LEU A 281 -2.71 -14.48 -12.68
CA LEU A 281 -2.53 -13.69 -13.89
C LEU A 281 -2.56 -14.58 -15.15
N GLY A 282 -1.97 -15.78 -15.09
CA GLY A 282 -1.91 -16.72 -16.20
C GLY A 282 -3.18 -17.52 -16.46
N ASP A 283 -4.10 -17.57 -15.49
CA ASP A 283 -5.36 -18.31 -15.55
C ASP A 283 -6.57 -17.39 -15.56
N SER A 284 -6.78 -16.62 -14.48
CA SER A 284 -7.94 -15.72 -14.36
C SER A 284 -7.86 -14.57 -15.38
N TYR A 285 -6.67 -13.99 -15.58
CA TYR A 285 -6.43 -12.83 -16.45
C TYR A 285 -5.78 -13.19 -17.80
N ALA A 286 -5.79 -14.47 -18.17
CA ALA A 286 -5.18 -14.95 -19.42
C ALA A 286 -5.76 -14.28 -20.69
N ASP A 287 -7.01 -13.81 -20.60
CA ASP A 287 -7.76 -13.19 -21.69
C ASP A 287 -7.65 -11.66 -21.70
N SER A 288 -6.98 -11.03 -20.72
CA SER A 288 -6.79 -9.58 -20.70
C SER A 288 -5.93 -9.14 -21.89
N ASP A 289 -6.24 -7.97 -22.45
CA ASP A 289 -5.47 -7.37 -23.55
C ASP A 289 -4.14 -6.81 -23.01
N ALA A 290 -4.16 -6.22 -21.80
CA ALA A 290 -2.96 -5.68 -21.14
C ALA A 290 -2.99 -5.87 -19.61
N ILE A 291 -1.83 -6.18 -19.02
CA ILE A 291 -1.64 -6.22 -17.56
C ILE A 291 -0.45 -5.32 -17.21
N PHE A 292 -0.68 -4.36 -16.33
CA PHE A 292 0.31 -3.41 -15.84
C PHE A 292 0.65 -3.75 -14.39
N LEU A 293 1.93 -3.90 -14.09
CA LEU A 293 2.43 -4.19 -12.75
C LEU A 293 3.42 -3.10 -12.36
N GLN A 294 3.33 -2.56 -11.15
CA GLN A 294 4.25 -1.54 -10.63
C GLN A 294 4.86 -1.93 -9.31
N GLU A 295 6.03 -1.34 -9.04
CA GLU A 295 6.87 -1.62 -7.87
C GLU A 295 7.16 -3.12 -7.71
N VAL A 296 7.42 -3.77 -8.86
CA VAL A 296 7.78 -5.18 -8.97
C VAL A 296 9.29 -5.35 -8.75
N SER A 297 9.72 -6.42 -8.07
CA SER A 297 11.14 -6.73 -7.88
C SER A 297 11.80 -7.28 -9.17
N GLY A 298 13.12 -7.09 -9.32
CA GLY A 298 13.90 -7.68 -10.40
C GLY A 298 13.81 -9.21 -10.45
N ALA A 299 13.71 -9.86 -9.29
CA ALA A 299 13.48 -11.30 -9.19
C ALA A 299 12.13 -11.70 -9.80
N MET A 300 11.06 -10.97 -9.49
CA MET A 300 9.73 -11.21 -10.06
C MET A 300 9.70 -10.94 -11.57
N VAL A 301 10.45 -9.96 -12.08
CA VAL A 301 10.63 -9.74 -13.53
C VAL A 301 11.26 -10.96 -14.21
N ALA A 302 12.29 -11.56 -13.61
CA ALA A 302 12.91 -12.77 -14.16
C ALA A 302 11.91 -13.94 -14.21
N GLN A 303 11.15 -14.14 -13.12
CA GLN A 303 10.12 -15.16 -13.05
C GLN A 303 8.98 -14.93 -14.07
N LEU A 304 8.57 -13.68 -14.32
CA LEU A 304 7.59 -13.32 -15.34
C LEU A 304 8.02 -13.73 -16.75
N ARG A 305 9.32 -13.61 -17.07
CA ARG A 305 9.87 -14.01 -18.38
C ARG A 305 9.77 -15.52 -18.61
N GLU A 306 9.97 -16.29 -17.55
CA GLU A 306 10.04 -17.76 -17.61
C GLU A 306 8.68 -18.43 -17.37
N HIS A 307 7.68 -17.70 -16.86
CA HIS A 307 6.39 -18.26 -16.52
C HIS A 307 5.67 -18.84 -17.75
N PRO A 308 5.31 -20.15 -17.78
CA PRO A 308 4.94 -20.86 -19.00
C PRO A 308 3.62 -20.39 -19.62
N LYS A 309 2.65 -19.97 -18.81
CA LYS A 309 1.36 -19.45 -19.31
C LYS A 309 1.49 -17.99 -19.76
N LEU A 310 2.20 -17.18 -18.98
CA LEU A 310 2.30 -15.73 -19.22
C LEU A 310 3.22 -15.42 -20.40
N SER A 311 4.41 -16.02 -20.47
CA SER A 311 5.36 -15.81 -21.59
C SER A 311 4.78 -16.25 -22.95
N ARG A 312 3.96 -17.30 -22.95
CA ARG A 312 3.25 -17.80 -24.13
C ARG A 312 2.15 -16.83 -24.61
N ASN A 313 1.39 -16.26 -23.68
CA ASN A 313 0.22 -15.44 -24.01
C ASN A 313 0.56 -13.95 -24.17
N PHE A 314 1.58 -13.47 -23.45
CA PHE A 314 1.93 -12.07 -23.34
C PHE A 314 3.38 -11.79 -23.76
N SER A 315 3.58 -10.62 -24.36
CA SER A 315 4.90 -10.01 -24.50
C SER A 315 5.19 -9.16 -23.27
N LEU A 316 6.38 -9.32 -22.71
CA LEU A 316 6.81 -8.60 -21.50
C LEU A 316 7.63 -7.37 -21.89
N HIS A 317 7.18 -6.21 -21.44
CA HIS A 317 7.85 -4.92 -21.59
C HIS A 317 8.22 -4.40 -20.20
N VAL A 318 9.48 -4.01 -20.03
CA VAL A 318 10.02 -3.59 -18.73
C VAL A 318 10.49 -2.15 -18.85
N ALA A 319 10.02 -1.28 -17.96
CA ALA A 319 10.47 0.10 -17.92
C ALA A 319 11.95 0.18 -17.53
N PRO A 320 12.72 1.17 -18.01
CA PRO A 320 14.08 1.41 -17.54
C PRO A 320 14.11 1.56 -16.01
N ASN A 321 15.06 0.89 -15.36
CA ASN A 321 15.33 1.03 -13.93
C ASN A 321 16.61 1.84 -13.73
N ASP A 322 16.59 2.86 -12.87
CA ASP A 322 17.77 3.69 -12.54
C ASP A 322 18.73 3.00 -11.55
N GLY A 323 18.38 1.80 -11.10
CA GLY A 323 19.18 0.96 -10.21
C GLY A 323 19.23 1.45 -8.76
N LYS A 324 18.55 2.56 -8.41
CA LYS A 324 18.55 3.09 -7.04
C LYS A 324 17.59 2.33 -6.12
N ARG A 325 16.55 1.71 -6.69
CA ARG A 325 15.55 0.92 -5.97
C ARG A 325 15.17 -0.32 -6.79
N ASP A 326 14.85 -1.40 -6.08
CA ASP A 326 14.27 -2.60 -6.69
C ASP A 326 12.75 -2.45 -6.83
N GLN A 327 12.33 -1.47 -7.62
CA GLN A 327 10.94 -1.11 -7.87
C GLN A 327 10.74 -0.87 -9.37
N ILE A 328 10.28 -1.88 -10.09
CA ILE A 328 10.23 -1.91 -11.55
C ILE A 328 8.77 -1.83 -12.02
N SER A 329 8.53 -1.08 -13.09
CA SER A 329 7.25 -1.09 -13.81
C SER A 329 7.31 -2.06 -14.98
N VAL A 330 6.26 -2.86 -15.13
CA VAL A 330 6.15 -3.93 -16.11
C VAL A 330 4.82 -3.84 -16.83
N LEU A 331 4.83 -4.12 -18.13
CA LEU A 331 3.66 -4.24 -18.97
C LEU A 331 3.68 -5.59 -19.70
N LEU A 332 2.62 -6.38 -19.52
CA LEU A 332 2.34 -7.59 -20.29
C LEU A 332 1.29 -7.25 -21.34
N LEU A 333 1.64 -7.36 -22.63
CA LEU A 333 0.74 -7.12 -23.76
C LEU A 333 0.36 -8.43 -24.43
N SER A 334 -0.94 -8.68 -24.61
CA SER A 334 -1.46 -9.89 -25.25
C SER A 334 -0.90 -10.04 -26.67
N ARG A 335 -0.21 -11.15 -26.92
CA ARG A 335 0.37 -11.47 -28.24
C ARG A 335 -0.70 -11.75 -29.29
N SER A 336 -1.92 -12.09 -28.85
CA SER A 336 -3.05 -12.31 -29.76
C SER A 336 -3.69 -11.01 -30.26
N ARG A 337 -3.33 -9.88 -29.64
CA ARG A 337 -3.92 -8.55 -29.92
C ARG A 337 -2.91 -7.56 -30.45
N PHE A 338 -1.71 -7.57 -29.89
CA PHE A 338 -0.66 -6.64 -30.20
C PHE A 338 0.48 -7.38 -30.88
N ASP A 339 1.01 -6.78 -31.95
CA ASP A 339 2.29 -7.19 -32.49
C ASP A 339 3.39 -6.71 -31.51
N PRO A 340 4.13 -7.61 -30.86
CA PRO A 340 5.22 -7.21 -29.96
C PRO A 340 6.29 -6.37 -30.66
N ALA A 341 6.47 -6.54 -31.99
CA ALA A 341 7.44 -5.78 -32.77
C ALA A 341 7.01 -4.32 -33.00
N SER A 342 5.71 -4.00 -32.90
CA SER A 342 5.22 -2.63 -33.01
C SER A 342 5.29 -1.86 -31.69
N ALA A 343 5.59 -2.53 -30.59
CA ALA A 343 5.73 -1.88 -29.29
C ALA A 343 6.94 -0.93 -29.32
N THR A 344 6.67 0.37 -29.20
CA THR A 344 7.71 1.40 -29.20
C THR A 344 7.73 2.06 -27.84
N SER A 345 8.91 2.22 -27.24
CA SER A 345 9.03 3.02 -26.02
C SER A 345 8.67 4.46 -26.36
N LEU A 346 7.65 4.99 -25.69
CA LEU A 346 7.34 6.41 -25.77
C LEU A 346 8.29 7.25 -24.93
N ASN A 347 9.23 6.68 -24.15
CA ASN A 347 10.09 7.46 -23.27
C ASN A 347 10.75 8.64 -23.99
N PRO A 348 11.36 8.53 -25.18
CA PRO A 348 11.95 9.71 -25.83
C PRO A 348 10.93 10.77 -26.24
N ALA A 349 9.73 10.37 -26.66
CA ALA A 349 8.65 11.28 -27.06
C ALA A 349 7.93 11.89 -25.84
N PHE A 350 7.81 11.13 -24.76
CA PHE A 350 7.29 11.54 -23.47
C PHE A 350 8.30 12.47 -22.78
N ASP A 351 9.57 12.12 -22.73
CA ASP A 351 10.67 12.96 -22.25
C ASP A 351 10.77 14.25 -23.08
N ALA A 352 10.57 14.20 -24.40
CA ALA A 352 10.51 15.40 -25.25
C ALA A 352 9.24 16.24 -25.00
N LEU A 353 8.09 15.60 -24.77
CA LEU A 353 6.85 16.28 -24.35
C LEU A 353 7.05 16.97 -22.99
N LEU A 354 7.68 16.29 -22.03
CA LEU A 354 8.02 16.80 -20.70
C LEU A 354 9.07 17.92 -20.77
N ALA A 355 10.08 17.79 -21.63
CA ALA A 355 11.08 18.83 -21.87
C ALA A 355 10.45 20.08 -22.51
N GLY A 356 9.52 19.89 -23.46
CA GLY A 356 8.75 20.96 -24.08
C GLY A 356 7.77 21.66 -23.14
N LEU A 357 7.44 21.04 -22.00
CA LEU A 357 6.64 21.63 -20.92
C LEU A 357 7.49 22.43 -19.92
N GLY A 358 8.78 22.67 -20.19
CA GLY A 358 9.63 23.56 -19.41
C GLY A 358 10.73 22.87 -18.60
N GLY A 359 11.27 21.75 -19.09
CA GLY A 359 12.61 21.30 -18.69
C GLY A 359 12.80 21.09 -17.19
N ASP A 360 11.78 20.59 -16.53
CA ASP A 360 11.78 19.85 -15.28
C ASP A 360 10.34 19.38 -15.19
N VAL A 361 10.07 18.08 -15.30
CA VAL A 361 8.81 17.61 -14.68
C VAL A 361 9.01 17.97 -13.22
N PRO A 362 8.21 18.87 -12.63
CA PRO A 362 8.37 19.16 -11.23
C PRO A 362 8.34 17.81 -10.55
N VAL A 363 9.46 17.44 -9.95
CA VAL A 363 9.54 16.26 -9.10
C VAL A 363 8.35 16.41 -8.15
N TRP A 364 7.32 15.58 -8.36
CA TRP A 364 5.92 15.66 -7.88
C TRP A 364 5.78 15.51 -6.34
N TYR A 365 6.72 16.12 -5.63
CA TYR A 365 7.20 15.68 -4.34
C TYR A 365 7.45 16.83 -3.36
N GLN A 366 7.18 18.08 -3.75
CA GLN A 366 7.50 19.19 -2.86
C GLN A 366 6.34 19.58 -1.95
N GLU A 367 5.07 19.47 -2.37
CA GLU A 367 3.90 19.72 -1.50
C GLU A 367 2.72 18.77 -1.78
N PRO A 368 1.87 18.45 -0.78
CA PRO A 368 0.61 17.74 -1.01
C PRO A 368 -0.27 18.56 -1.96
N GLN A 369 -0.65 17.96 -3.08
CA GLN A 369 -1.51 18.60 -4.07
C GLN A 369 -2.97 18.18 -3.83
N GLY A 370 -3.90 19.14 -3.85
CA GLY A 370 -5.32 18.81 -3.84
C GLY A 370 -5.77 18.22 -5.18
N VAL A 371 -6.92 17.55 -5.18
CA VAL A 371 -7.45 16.89 -6.39
C VAL A 371 -7.77 17.90 -7.51
N SER A 372 -8.14 19.12 -7.14
CA SER A 372 -8.50 20.18 -8.08
C SER A 372 -7.28 20.70 -8.83
N GLU A 373 -6.14 20.84 -8.13
CA GLU A 373 -4.87 21.20 -8.73
C GLU A 373 -4.37 20.09 -9.64
N PHE A 374 -4.48 18.82 -9.21
CA PHE A 374 -4.14 17.68 -10.05
C PHE A 374 -4.99 17.66 -11.34
N ALA A 375 -6.28 18.00 -11.23
CA ALA A 375 -7.17 18.13 -12.38
C ALA A 375 -6.86 19.31 -13.29
N ALA A 376 -6.37 20.43 -12.76
CA ALA A 376 -5.87 21.52 -13.59
C ALA A 376 -4.69 21.05 -14.45
N GLU A 377 -3.79 20.27 -13.88
CA GLU A 377 -2.57 19.81 -14.55
C GLU A 377 -2.83 18.78 -15.64
N TYR A 378 -3.57 17.70 -15.37
CA TYR A 378 -3.83 16.72 -16.45
C TYR A 378 -4.63 17.35 -17.60
N ARG A 379 -5.45 18.38 -17.34
CA ARG A 379 -6.15 19.12 -18.40
C ARG A 379 -5.21 19.95 -19.28
N GLN A 380 -4.17 20.55 -18.69
CA GLN A 380 -3.14 21.26 -19.44
C GLN A 380 -2.36 20.30 -20.36
N LEU A 381 -2.19 19.05 -19.92
CA LEU A 381 -1.60 17.98 -20.73
C LEU A 381 -2.54 17.44 -21.83
N GLY A 382 -3.75 17.99 -21.97
CA GLY A 382 -4.75 17.52 -22.93
C GLY A 382 -5.41 16.19 -22.56
N LEU A 383 -5.26 15.75 -21.32
CA LEU A 383 -5.87 14.55 -20.77
C LEU A 383 -7.21 14.87 -20.09
N THR A 384 -7.97 13.82 -19.83
CA THR A 384 -9.13 13.79 -18.92
C THR A 384 -9.05 12.50 -18.08
N SER A 385 -10.01 12.28 -17.19
CA SER A 385 -10.00 11.11 -16.30
C SER A 385 -11.32 10.33 -16.30
N CYS A 386 -11.30 9.15 -15.68
CA CYS A 386 -12.50 8.39 -15.31
C CYS A 386 -13.47 9.16 -14.40
N TRP A 387 -13.02 10.25 -13.79
CA TRP A 387 -13.80 11.18 -12.96
C TRP A 387 -14.07 12.53 -13.65
N GLY A 388 -13.75 12.65 -14.94
CA GLY A 388 -13.94 13.86 -15.74
C GLY A 388 -12.83 14.90 -15.57
N ASP A 389 -13.18 16.16 -15.80
CA ASP A 389 -12.27 17.33 -15.78
C ASP A 389 -12.34 18.15 -14.48
N ALA A 390 -13.28 17.80 -13.60
CA ALA A 390 -13.51 18.42 -12.29
C ALA A 390 -13.90 17.30 -11.30
N PRO A 391 -12.95 16.45 -10.87
CA PRO A 391 -13.22 15.33 -9.99
C PRO A 391 -13.76 15.81 -8.64
N ASP A 392 -14.72 15.07 -8.08
CA ASP A 392 -15.28 15.36 -6.77
C ASP A 392 -14.25 15.04 -5.66
N PRO A 393 -13.82 16.01 -4.84
CA PRO A 393 -12.88 15.78 -3.74
C PRO A 393 -13.41 14.84 -2.66
N THR A 394 -14.72 14.62 -2.59
CA THR A 394 -15.33 13.70 -1.64
C THR A 394 -15.38 12.26 -2.14
N ASN A 395 -15.07 12.03 -3.42
CA ASN A 395 -15.06 10.71 -4.03
C ASN A 395 -13.77 9.94 -3.74
N ILE A 396 -13.53 9.75 -2.45
CA ILE A 396 -12.30 9.16 -1.92
C ILE A 396 -12.18 7.69 -2.30
N THR A 397 -10.94 7.26 -2.52
CA THR A 397 -10.53 5.88 -2.75
C THR A 397 -9.54 5.40 -1.68
N THR A 398 -9.18 6.28 -0.75
CA THR A 398 -8.51 5.96 0.51
C THR A 398 -9.31 6.48 1.69
N PHE A 399 -9.30 5.74 2.80
CA PHE A 399 -9.77 6.21 4.10
C PHE A 399 -8.97 5.50 5.17
N ASN A 400 -7.81 6.04 5.52
CA ASN A 400 -6.98 5.51 6.59
C ASN A 400 -6.51 6.64 7.51
N ALA A 401 -6.41 6.37 8.80
CA ALA A 401 -5.92 7.34 9.76
C ALA A 401 -5.12 6.61 10.83
N ARG A 402 -4.00 7.21 11.22
CA ARG A 402 -3.05 6.63 12.17
C ARG A 402 -3.62 6.61 13.58
N THR A 403 -3.39 5.53 14.33
CA THR A 403 -3.77 5.42 15.74
C THR A 403 -2.63 5.83 16.66
N TYR A 404 -2.85 5.80 17.97
CA TYR A 404 -1.82 6.11 18.96
C TYR A 404 -0.89 4.92 19.28
N LEU A 405 -1.15 3.72 18.77
CA LEU A 405 -0.28 2.56 18.96
C LEU A 405 0.83 2.52 17.90
N GLN A 406 1.67 3.54 17.86
CA GLN A 406 2.81 3.64 16.93
C GLN A 406 3.91 4.57 17.46
N PRO A 407 5.16 4.47 16.95
CA PRO A 407 6.26 5.35 17.38
C PRO A 407 6.02 6.84 17.09
N GLN A 408 5.33 7.16 16.00
CA GLN A 408 5.09 8.53 15.53
C GLN A 408 3.75 9.06 16.05
N LEU A 409 3.60 9.17 17.37
CA LEU A 409 2.37 9.61 18.04
C LEU A 409 1.81 10.94 17.52
N ASN A 410 2.68 11.84 17.08
CA ASN A 410 2.31 13.13 16.50
C ASN A 410 1.56 13.03 15.16
N LYS A 411 1.49 11.85 14.56
CA LYS A 411 0.69 11.57 13.36
C LYS A 411 -0.64 10.91 13.66
N ALA A 412 -0.90 10.53 14.91
CA ALA A 412 -2.14 9.89 15.31
C ALA A 412 -3.33 10.83 15.13
N VAL A 413 -4.48 10.27 14.81
CA VAL A 413 -5.76 10.95 14.68
C VAL A 413 -6.69 10.39 15.75
N ALA A 414 -7.31 11.28 16.53
CA ALA A 414 -8.30 10.90 17.53
C ALA A 414 -9.52 10.24 16.88
N TYR A 415 -10.16 9.30 17.58
CA TYR A 415 -11.33 8.59 17.06
C TYR A 415 -12.46 9.55 16.65
N LYS A 416 -12.74 10.57 17.47
CA LYS A 416 -13.75 11.60 17.16
C LYS A 416 -13.46 12.40 15.89
N ASP A 417 -12.18 12.50 15.51
CA ASP A 417 -11.71 13.26 14.35
C ASP A 417 -11.49 12.35 13.12
N LEU A 418 -11.82 11.06 13.25
CA LEU A 418 -11.64 10.08 12.19
C LEU A 418 -12.43 10.42 10.94
N ALA A 419 -13.56 11.11 11.04
CA ALA A 419 -14.33 11.59 9.88
C ALA A 419 -14.06 13.05 9.50
N SER A 420 -13.26 13.78 10.29
CA SER A 420 -12.99 15.20 10.08
C SER A 420 -12.21 15.44 8.78
N PRO A 421 -12.52 16.49 8.00
CA PRO A 421 -11.69 16.90 6.87
C PRO A 421 -10.27 17.25 7.31
N GLY A 422 -9.29 16.99 6.45
CA GLY A 422 -7.89 17.36 6.71
C GLY A 422 -7.14 16.50 7.74
N THR A 423 -7.78 15.47 8.30
CA THR A 423 -7.13 14.49 9.19
C THR A 423 -6.99 13.14 8.50
N GLY A 424 -5.86 12.46 8.73
CA GLY A 424 -5.58 11.18 8.08
C GLY A 424 -5.43 11.29 6.57
N ASP A 425 -5.55 10.16 5.88
CA ASP A 425 -5.52 10.03 4.44
C ASP A 425 -6.90 9.63 3.93
N LYS A 426 -7.63 10.62 3.41
CA LYS A 426 -9.01 10.51 2.93
C LYS A 426 -9.13 11.23 1.60
N ASN A 427 -8.55 10.66 0.55
CA ASN A 427 -8.33 11.38 -0.69
C ASN A 427 -8.83 10.55 -1.89
N PRO A 428 -9.33 11.21 -2.94
CA PRO A 428 -9.46 10.58 -4.25
C PRO A 428 -8.04 10.43 -4.82
N LYS A 429 -7.43 9.25 -4.69
CA LYS A 429 -6.05 9.02 -5.13
C LYS A 429 -5.95 8.21 -6.41
N ASP A 430 -6.99 7.45 -6.73
CA ASP A 430 -6.95 6.49 -7.82
C ASP A 430 -7.69 7.04 -9.05
N PHE A 431 -6.96 7.16 -10.16
CA PHE A 431 -7.41 7.73 -11.43
C PHE A 431 -7.00 6.84 -12.60
N LEU A 432 -7.86 6.79 -13.62
CA LEU A 432 -7.49 6.40 -14.98
C LEU A 432 -7.47 7.67 -15.83
N LEU A 433 -6.32 8.02 -16.39
CA LEU A 433 -6.16 9.20 -17.24
C LEU A 433 -6.03 8.80 -18.70
N PHE A 434 -6.66 9.52 -19.61
CA PHE A 434 -6.60 9.24 -21.05
C PHE A 434 -6.74 10.52 -21.87
N PRO A 435 -6.29 10.55 -23.15
CA PRO A 435 -6.39 11.76 -23.95
C PRO A 435 -7.83 12.18 -24.15
N ARG A 436 -8.09 13.49 -24.07
CA ARG A 436 -9.43 14.03 -24.25
C ARG A 436 -9.98 13.66 -25.63
N GLY A 437 -11.21 13.15 -25.66
CA GLY A 437 -11.88 12.74 -26.89
C GLY A 437 -11.44 11.37 -27.43
N SER A 438 -10.58 10.64 -26.72
CA SER A 438 -10.28 9.23 -27.06
C SER A 438 -11.32 8.28 -26.47
N PHE A 439 -11.82 8.57 -25.26
CA PHE A 439 -12.82 7.75 -24.60
C PHE A 439 -13.93 8.59 -23.95
N GLY A 440 -15.14 8.06 -23.95
CA GLY A 440 -16.23 8.43 -23.05
C GLY A 440 -16.25 7.49 -21.85
N VAL A 441 -16.61 8.00 -20.68
CA VAL A 441 -16.77 7.19 -19.46
C VAL A 441 -18.22 6.77 -19.36
N GLU A 442 -18.48 5.47 -19.41
CA GLU A 442 -19.84 4.93 -19.29
C GLU A 442 -20.19 4.67 -17.83
N SER A 443 -19.24 4.11 -17.08
CA SER A 443 -19.37 3.94 -15.64
C SER A 443 -18.00 3.89 -14.99
N THR A 444 -17.91 4.38 -13.75
CA THR A 444 -16.77 4.19 -12.86
C THR A 444 -17.28 3.76 -11.50
N THR A 445 -16.72 2.70 -10.93
CA THR A 445 -17.09 2.12 -9.63
C THR A 445 -15.86 1.98 -8.74
N LYS A 446 -16.09 1.94 -7.43
CA LYS A 446 -15.07 1.69 -6.40
C LYS A 446 -15.39 0.40 -5.64
N ASP A 447 -14.40 -0.21 -4.99
CA ASP A 447 -14.57 -1.37 -4.11
C ASP A 447 -13.60 -1.34 -2.93
N ASN A 448 -14.11 -1.41 -1.70
CA ASN A 448 -13.32 -1.59 -0.47
C ASN A 448 -13.81 -2.80 0.35
N THR A 449 -14.53 -3.71 -0.29
CA THR A 449 -15.13 -4.91 0.31
C THR A 449 -14.59 -6.21 -0.29
N GLY A 450 -14.00 -6.14 -1.49
CA GLY A 450 -13.64 -7.30 -2.30
C GLY A 450 -14.85 -7.96 -2.97
N GLN A 451 -15.98 -7.26 -2.99
CA GLN A 451 -17.26 -7.75 -3.53
C GLN A 451 -17.84 -6.77 -4.57
N LYS A 452 -16.99 -5.92 -5.18
CA LYS A 452 -17.40 -4.86 -6.12
C LYS A 452 -18.39 -3.87 -5.51
N ALA A 453 -18.28 -3.64 -4.20
CA ALA A 453 -19.10 -2.69 -3.46
C ALA A 453 -18.20 -1.75 -2.65
N TYR A 454 -18.64 -0.49 -2.55
CA TYR A 454 -17.93 0.52 -1.79
C TYR A 454 -18.77 0.98 -0.61
N VAL A 455 -18.22 0.86 0.60
CA VAL A 455 -18.81 1.42 1.80
C VAL A 455 -18.17 2.79 2.03
N GLU A 456 -18.95 3.83 1.80
CA GLU A 456 -18.51 5.21 1.98
C GLU A 456 -18.15 5.50 3.45
N ARG A 457 -17.08 6.27 3.64
CA ARG A 457 -16.57 6.68 4.97
C ARG A 457 -16.19 5.53 5.92
N GLN A 458 -15.94 4.35 5.37
CA GLN A 458 -15.41 3.22 6.13
C GLN A 458 -13.87 3.32 6.17
N PRO A 459 -13.23 3.28 7.35
CA PRO A 459 -11.79 3.09 7.43
C PRO A 459 -11.39 1.72 6.89
N PHE A 460 -10.47 1.68 5.93
CA PHE A 460 -9.87 0.45 5.43
C PHE A 460 -8.34 0.58 5.38
N PRO A 461 -7.60 -0.52 5.59
CA PRO A 461 -7.98 -1.93 5.45
C PRO A 461 -9.01 -2.43 6.47
N THR A 462 -9.71 -3.51 6.13
CA THR A 462 -10.60 -4.22 7.05
C THR A 462 -10.08 -5.64 7.27
N LEU A 463 -10.69 -6.41 8.18
CA LEU A 463 -10.31 -7.82 8.34
C LEU A 463 -10.54 -8.65 7.07
N THR A 464 -11.33 -8.17 6.12
CA THR A 464 -11.65 -8.85 4.85
C THR A 464 -11.05 -8.18 3.63
N PHE A 465 -10.75 -6.88 3.68
CA PHE A 465 -10.17 -6.11 2.59
C PHE A 465 -8.71 -5.70 2.89
N PRO A 466 -7.72 -6.19 2.11
CA PRO A 466 -6.30 -6.21 2.52
C PRO A 466 -5.48 -4.99 2.10
N SER A 467 -6.11 -3.91 1.62
CA SER A 467 -5.44 -2.71 1.12
C SER A 467 -6.01 -1.46 1.80
N ASP A 468 -5.20 -0.41 1.88
CA ASP A 468 -5.59 0.95 2.28
C ASP A 468 -6.06 1.80 1.08
N HIS A 469 -6.08 1.22 -0.12
CA HIS A 469 -6.66 1.72 -1.36
C HIS A 469 -7.80 0.83 -1.86
N GLY A 470 -8.91 1.46 -2.27
CA GLY A 470 -10.01 0.78 -2.94
C GLY A 470 -9.64 0.38 -4.36
N VAL A 471 -10.28 -0.66 -4.89
CA VAL A 471 -10.22 -0.97 -6.32
C VAL A 471 -11.03 0.07 -7.08
N LEU A 472 -10.50 0.57 -8.19
CA LEU A 472 -11.21 1.42 -9.14
C LEU A 472 -11.47 0.60 -10.41
N SER A 473 -12.71 0.62 -10.91
CA SER A 473 -13.07 -0.07 -12.15
C SER A 473 -13.89 0.85 -13.05
N SER A 474 -13.52 0.98 -14.32
CA SER A 474 -14.21 1.81 -15.30
C SER A 474 -14.55 1.04 -16.57
N VAL A 475 -15.71 1.37 -17.15
CA VAL A 475 -16.09 1.01 -18.51
C VAL A 475 -15.92 2.25 -19.38
N LEU A 476 -15.00 2.17 -20.33
CA LEU A 476 -14.65 3.25 -21.23
C LEU A 476 -15.14 2.92 -22.63
N LYS A 477 -15.82 3.86 -23.28
CA LYS A 477 -16.22 3.76 -24.69
C LYS A 477 -15.24 4.51 -25.56
N LEU A 478 -14.59 3.82 -26.48
CA LEU A 478 -13.78 4.40 -27.53
C LEU A 478 -14.63 5.38 -28.36
N LEU A 479 -14.17 6.62 -28.43
CA LEU A 479 -14.80 7.63 -29.26
C LEU A 479 -14.18 7.60 -30.66
N PRO A 480 -14.98 7.85 -31.70
CA PRO A 480 -14.42 7.98 -33.04
C PRO A 480 -13.38 9.10 -33.06
N PRO A 481 -12.29 8.93 -33.85
CA PRO A 481 -11.33 10.00 -34.02
C PRO A 481 -12.05 11.26 -34.51
N PRO A 482 -11.63 12.45 -34.06
CA PRO A 482 -12.26 13.68 -34.53
C PRO A 482 -12.19 13.76 -36.06
N SER A 483 -13.25 14.27 -36.69
CA SER A 483 -13.26 14.41 -38.15
C SER A 483 -12.02 15.18 -38.62
N PRO A 484 -11.50 14.91 -39.83
CA PRO A 484 -10.33 15.60 -40.37
C PRO A 484 -10.44 17.13 -40.26
N LEU A 485 -11.64 17.67 -40.50
CA LEU A 485 -11.98 19.08 -40.35
C LEU A 485 -11.77 19.63 -38.92
N ALA A 486 -12.09 18.83 -37.90
CA ALA A 486 -11.91 19.18 -36.49
C ALA A 486 -10.45 19.02 -36.01
N SER A 487 -9.64 18.22 -36.71
CA SER A 487 -8.19 18.15 -36.53
C SER A 487 -7.51 19.38 -37.13
N GLU A 488 -7.86 19.73 -38.37
CA GLU A 488 -7.37 20.93 -39.07
C GLU A 488 -7.71 22.22 -38.33
N LEU A 489 -8.94 22.36 -37.82
CA LEU A 489 -9.35 23.51 -37.00
C LEU A 489 -8.59 23.59 -35.65
N ARG A 490 -8.19 22.46 -35.08
CA ARG A 490 -7.37 22.43 -33.85
C ARG A 490 -5.93 22.80 -34.12
N THR A 491 -5.36 22.30 -35.21
CA THR A 491 -4.03 22.68 -35.68
C THR A 491 -3.99 24.18 -36.01
N ALA A 492 -4.98 24.69 -36.74
CA ALA A 492 -5.11 26.11 -37.04
C ALA A 492 -5.25 26.98 -35.78
N ARG A 493 -6.05 26.55 -34.79
CA ARG A 493 -6.18 27.25 -33.49
C ARG A 493 -4.90 27.21 -32.65
N ARG A 494 -4.13 26.11 -32.67
CA ARG A 494 -2.82 26.02 -32.01
C ARG A 494 -1.80 26.92 -32.68
N SER A 495 -1.79 27.00 -34.02
CA SER A 495 -0.94 27.90 -34.78
C SER A 495 -1.27 29.38 -34.54
N LEU A 496 -2.56 29.72 -34.43
CA LEU A 496 -3.01 31.09 -34.08
C LEU A 496 -2.58 31.50 -32.66
N ARG A 497 -2.69 30.60 -31.68
CA ARG A 497 -2.26 30.87 -30.29
C ARG A 497 -0.74 30.88 -30.09
N ALA A 498 0.02 30.32 -31.03
CA ALA A 498 1.48 30.39 -31.01
C ALA A 498 2.02 31.62 -31.75
N ALA A 499 1.14 32.35 -32.45
CA ALA A 499 1.45 33.58 -33.18
C ALA A 499 1.01 34.85 -32.42
N GLU A 500 0.30 34.69 -31.30
CA GLU A 500 0.05 35.70 -30.25
C GLU A 500 1.03 35.49 -29.10
#